data_AF-A0A3N5RY99-F1
#
_entry.id   AF-A0A3N5RY99-F1
#
_cell.length_a   1.000
_cell.length_b   1.000
_cell.length_c   1.000
_cell.angle_alpha   90.00
_cell.angle_beta   90.00
_cell.angle_gamma   90.00
#
_symmetry.space_group_name_H-M   'P 1'
#
loop_
_entity.id
_entity.type
_entity.pdbx_description
1 polymer ?
#
loop_
_entity_poly.entity_id
_entity_poly.type
_entity_poly.pdbx_seq_one_letter_code
_entity_poly.pdbx_strand_id
1 'polypeptide(L)'
;MNKSELALTFVLVTSFLLSVQNENVFTFGQANDTTISSLSNLTVPLGNNSILDINQQNSSVKTVTYTPKFLCGNVTASEGPVRPGHYDTDISILNKQVYPIKLFMNIIPNDGKSSNSIIKVLEAESATGITCRDILPLVTDSKNLTEGFVLLTLPISSNMINAFPDPNNPEASILRSIDELQANLIDVQVFYTANALPQLPNEVIFNKIEFRILSDPSGKIPQAFLNKLLEVTLTSNVDQVYDQVPRVKSLLKDRFSLSVSETNAINIQIEKSEIDSLFTKDDHAISSSRLNPNVYFR
;
A
#
# COMPACT_ATOMS: atom_id res chain seq x y z
N MET A 1 7.71 -7.22 -25.15
CA MET A 1 6.45 -7.90 -25.53
C MET A 1 6.27 -9.06 -24.56
N ASN A 2 5.52 -8.83 -23.47
CA ASN A 2 5.34 -9.82 -22.42
C ASN A 2 4.30 -10.86 -22.84
N LYS A 3 4.69 -12.13 -22.78
CA LYS A 3 3.80 -13.29 -22.82
C LYS A 3 3.00 -13.31 -21.51
N SER A 4 1.68 -13.21 -21.57
CA SER A 4 0.83 -13.56 -20.43
C SER A 4 0.64 -15.07 -20.44
N GLU A 5 1.12 -15.74 -19.39
CA GLU A 5 0.86 -17.15 -19.16
C GLU A 5 -0.63 -17.33 -18.79
N LEU A 6 -1.37 -18.04 -19.64
CA LEU A 6 -2.77 -18.39 -19.43
C LEU A 6 -2.80 -19.78 -18.74
N ALA A 7 -3.04 -19.82 -17.43
CA ALA A 7 -3.28 -21.07 -16.72
C ALA A 7 -4.66 -21.62 -17.11
N LEU A 8 -4.70 -22.79 -17.76
CA LEU A 8 -5.93 -23.40 -18.28
C LEU A 8 -6.26 -24.68 -17.49
N THR A 9 -7.33 -24.64 -16.69
CA THR A 9 -7.86 -25.80 -15.96
C THR A 9 -9.06 -26.37 -16.73
N PHE A 10 -9.00 -27.66 -17.09
CA PHE A 10 -10.16 -28.40 -17.60
C PHE A 10 -10.84 -29.10 -16.42
N VAL A 11 -12.07 -28.73 -16.10
CA VAL A 11 -12.88 -29.45 -15.11
C VAL A 11 -13.74 -30.48 -15.84
N LEU A 12 -13.40 -31.76 -15.64
CA LEU A 12 -14.23 -32.88 -16.06
C LEU A 12 -15.28 -33.12 -14.96
N VAL A 13 -16.52 -32.66 -15.14
CA VAL A 13 -17.57 -32.86 -14.13
C VAL A 13 -18.11 -34.29 -14.26
N THR A 14 -17.61 -35.18 -13.40
CA THR A 14 -18.32 -36.41 -13.02
C THR A 14 -19.20 -36.09 -11.82
N SER A 15 -20.51 -36.22 -12.00
CA SER A 15 -21.52 -35.95 -10.97
C SER A 15 -21.43 -36.96 -9.82
N PHE A 16 -20.96 -36.51 -8.66
CA PHE A 16 -21.17 -37.16 -7.37
C PHE A 16 -21.71 -36.13 -6.37
N LEU A 17 -22.90 -36.42 -5.86
CA LEU A 17 -23.55 -35.75 -4.74
C LEU A 17 -22.78 -36.05 -3.46
N LEU A 18 -22.21 -35.03 -2.83
CA LEU A 18 -21.87 -35.06 -1.41
C LEU A 18 -22.21 -33.72 -0.77
N SER A 19 -23.17 -33.80 0.15
CA SER A 19 -23.60 -32.77 1.09
C SER A 19 -22.49 -32.37 2.04
N VAL A 20 -22.24 -31.07 2.18
CA VAL A 20 -21.58 -30.52 3.37
C VAL A 20 -22.41 -29.33 3.85
N GLN A 21 -22.75 -29.37 5.14
CA GLN A 21 -23.57 -28.40 5.84
C GLN A 21 -22.94 -27.00 5.80
N ASN A 22 -23.78 -26.02 5.49
CA ASN A 22 -23.46 -24.61 5.49
C ASN A 22 -24.15 -23.98 6.70
N GLU A 23 -23.39 -23.48 7.67
CA GLU A 23 -23.89 -22.50 8.65
C GLU A 23 -22.94 -21.31 8.69
N ASN A 24 -23.11 -20.40 7.73
CA ASN A 24 -22.70 -19.01 7.87
C ASN A 24 -23.87 -18.24 8.49
N VAL A 25 -23.78 -17.96 9.80
CA VAL A 25 -24.59 -16.91 10.43
C VAL A 25 -23.81 -15.60 10.31
N PHE A 26 -24.27 -14.74 9.40
CA PHE A 26 -23.91 -13.33 9.39
C PHE A 26 -24.70 -12.62 10.50
N THR A 27 -24.02 -12.03 11.48
CA THR A 27 -24.62 -11.06 12.42
C THR A 27 -23.86 -9.75 12.35
N PHE A 28 -24.56 -8.72 11.87
CA PHE A 28 -24.20 -7.32 12.02
C PHE A 28 -24.15 -6.96 13.53
N GLY A 29 -23.00 -6.51 14.00
CA GLY A 29 -22.78 -6.09 15.38
C GLY A 29 -23.14 -4.62 15.59
N GLN A 30 -24.29 -4.40 16.20
CA GLN A 30 -24.82 -3.13 16.69
C GLN A 30 -23.95 -2.63 17.86
N ALA A 31 -23.65 -1.33 17.88
CA ALA A 31 -23.02 -0.68 19.03
C ALA A 31 -23.97 -0.72 20.22
N ASN A 32 -23.56 -1.37 21.31
CA ASN A 32 -24.22 -1.28 22.60
C ASN A 32 -23.19 -0.94 23.67
N ASP A 33 -23.37 0.26 24.21
CA ASP A 33 -22.77 0.80 25.41
C ASP A 33 -23.15 -0.10 26.60
N THR A 34 -22.17 -0.65 27.32
CA THR A 34 -22.38 -1.16 28.68
C THR A 34 -21.08 -1.10 29.48
N THR A 35 -21.13 -0.24 30.49
CA THR A 35 -20.22 -0.09 31.62
C THR A 35 -20.07 -1.40 32.41
N ILE A 36 -18.86 -1.93 32.55
CA ILE A 36 -18.45 -2.71 33.74
C ILE A 36 -17.01 -2.34 34.12
N SER A 37 -16.90 -1.89 35.36
CA SER A 37 -15.73 -1.46 36.11
C SER A 37 -14.78 -2.59 36.53
N SER A 38 -13.48 -2.32 36.51
CA SER A 38 -12.56 -2.86 37.54
C SER A 38 -11.35 -1.94 37.77
N LEU A 39 -11.48 -1.12 38.82
CA LEU A 39 -10.49 -0.62 39.78
C LEU A 39 -8.99 -0.72 39.44
N SER A 40 -8.37 0.45 39.29
CA SER A 40 -7.00 0.72 39.72
C SER A 40 -7.02 1.97 40.63
N ASN A 41 -6.84 1.75 41.93
CA ASN A 41 -6.73 2.80 42.94
C ASN A 41 -5.50 3.68 42.70
N LEU A 42 -5.72 4.98 42.50
CA LEU A 42 -4.72 6.01 42.81
C LEU A 42 -5.42 7.33 43.16
N THR A 43 -5.98 7.38 44.36
CA THR A 43 -6.35 8.62 45.03
C THR A 43 -5.07 9.24 45.62
N VAL A 44 -4.66 10.40 45.13
CA VAL A 44 -3.67 11.27 45.79
C VAL A 44 -4.45 12.46 46.36
N PRO A 45 -4.31 12.79 47.66
CA PRO A 45 -5.14 13.80 48.31
C PRO A 45 -4.70 15.21 47.95
N LEU A 46 -5.69 16.10 47.84
CA LEU A 46 -5.54 17.54 47.70
C LEU A 46 -5.01 18.12 49.02
N GLY A 47 -3.74 18.53 49.06
CA GLY A 47 -3.12 19.22 50.19
C GLY A 47 -2.68 20.63 49.78
N ASN A 48 -3.34 21.64 50.36
CA ASN A 48 -2.99 23.04 50.19
C ASN A 48 -1.75 23.43 51.03
N ASN A 49 -1.05 24.43 50.51
CA ASN A 49 -0.01 25.29 51.12
C ASN A 49 1.45 24.80 51.03
N SER A 50 2.18 25.34 50.05
CA SER A 50 3.10 26.46 50.31
C SER A 50 3.64 26.98 48.98
N ILE A 51 3.50 28.30 48.76
CA ILE A 51 4.24 29.04 47.73
C ILE A 51 5.73 28.81 48.02
N LEU A 52 6.37 28.01 47.17
CA LEU A 52 7.82 27.88 47.09
C LEU A 52 8.21 28.35 45.69
N ASP A 53 9.11 29.33 45.69
CA ASP A 53 9.60 30.11 44.56
C ASP A 53 9.59 29.37 43.23
N ILE A 54 8.88 29.99 42.29
CA ILE A 54 9.09 29.83 40.86
C ILE A 54 10.52 30.32 40.57
N ASN A 55 11.50 29.43 40.71
CA ASN A 55 12.68 29.48 39.86
C ASN A 55 12.25 28.92 38.50
N GLN A 56 11.53 29.74 37.73
CA GLN A 56 11.35 29.54 36.30
C GLN A 56 12.73 29.77 35.69
N GLN A 57 13.57 28.73 35.73
CA GLN A 57 14.61 28.59 34.74
C GLN A 57 13.87 28.64 33.39
N ASN A 58 14.02 29.75 32.67
CA ASN A 58 13.57 29.88 31.30
C ASN A 58 14.35 28.85 30.46
N SER A 59 13.91 27.60 30.50
CA SER A 59 14.52 26.50 29.78
C SER A 59 14.19 26.69 28.30
N SER A 60 15.11 27.33 27.57
CA SER A 60 14.96 27.50 26.12
C SER A 60 15.04 26.15 25.43
N VAL A 61 14.16 25.92 24.46
CA VAL A 61 14.20 24.70 23.66
C VAL A 61 15.50 24.67 22.85
N LYS A 62 16.23 23.57 22.98
CA LYS A 62 17.47 23.31 22.24
C LYS A 62 17.18 22.66 20.90
N THR A 63 16.37 21.60 20.93
CA THR A 63 16.11 20.72 19.79
C THR A 63 14.71 20.16 19.88
N VAL A 64 14.03 20.07 18.74
CA VAL A 64 12.76 19.34 18.59
C VAL A 64 12.97 18.19 17.61
N THR A 65 12.53 16.99 17.94
CA THR A 65 12.68 15.82 17.06
C THR A 65 11.35 15.10 16.81
N TYR A 66 11.25 14.48 15.64
CA TYR A 66 10.18 13.56 15.25
C TYR A 66 10.80 12.28 14.69
N THR A 67 10.19 11.13 14.97
CA THR A 67 10.75 9.82 14.61
C THR A 67 9.73 8.93 13.89
N PRO A 68 9.21 9.34 12.72
CA PRO A 68 8.34 8.49 11.90
C PRO A 68 8.98 7.14 11.56
N LYS A 69 8.21 6.06 11.71
CA LYS A 69 8.57 4.73 11.19
C LYS A 69 8.26 4.68 9.70
N PHE A 70 9.09 4.02 8.91
CA PHE A 70 8.83 3.73 7.50
C PHE A 70 8.85 2.23 7.21
N LEU A 71 8.14 1.85 6.17
CA LEU A 71 8.10 0.51 5.57
C LEU A 71 7.99 0.66 4.05
N CYS A 72 9.00 0.20 3.33
CA CYS A 72 9.15 0.42 1.90
C CYS A 72 9.53 -0.89 1.19
N GLY A 73 8.79 -1.25 0.14
CA GLY A 73 9.17 -2.34 -0.75
C GLY A 73 8.06 -3.38 -0.96
N ASN A 74 8.45 -4.59 -1.30
CA ASN A 74 7.56 -5.68 -1.68
C ASN A 74 7.72 -6.87 -0.73
N VAL A 75 6.59 -7.47 -0.39
CA VAL A 75 6.51 -8.73 0.36
C VAL A 75 5.94 -9.80 -0.57
N THR A 76 6.66 -10.91 -0.72
CA THR A 76 6.16 -12.07 -1.46
C THR A 76 5.34 -12.98 -0.56
N ALA A 77 4.61 -13.94 -1.14
CA ALA A 77 3.60 -14.77 -0.46
C ALA A 77 4.05 -15.55 0.80
N SER A 78 5.34 -15.56 1.13
CA SER A 78 5.94 -16.46 2.12
C SER A 78 6.90 -15.79 3.11
N GLU A 79 7.00 -14.47 3.17
CA GLU A 79 8.00 -13.78 4.02
C GLU A 79 7.37 -12.87 5.09
N GLY A 80 7.51 -13.25 6.37
CA GLY A 80 7.32 -12.35 7.50
C GLY A 80 5.88 -12.14 8.02
N PRO A 81 5.68 -11.20 8.96
CA PRO A 81 4.40 -10.98 9.65
C PRO A 81 3.40 -10.13 8.86
N VAL A 82 3.85 -9.52 7.75
CA VAL A 82 3.09 -8.61 6.91
C VAL A 82 2.50 -9.36 5.72
N ARG A 83 1.32 -8.94 5.25
CA ARG A 83 0.66 -9.60 4.13
C ARG A 83 1.45 -9.39 2.83
N PRO A 84 1.33 -10.29 1.85
CA PRO A 84 1.99 -10.10 0.57
C PRO A 84 1.52 -8.83 -0.15
N GLY A 85 2.47 -8.18 -0.83
CA GLY A 85 2.26 -7.11 -1.79
C GLY A 85 3.13 -5.87 -1.55
N HIS A 86 2.73 -4.71 -2.09
CA HIS A 86 3.57 -3.51 -2.15
C HIS A 86 3.27 -2.56 -0.99
N TYR A 87 4.31 -2.13 -0.29
CA TYR A 87 4.26 -1.23 0.85
C TYR A 87 4.97 0.08 0.51
N ASP A 88 4.25 1.17 0.72
CA ASP A 88 4.78 2.52 0.57
C ASP A 88 4.46 3.35 1.82
N THR A 89 5.39 4.21 2.18
CA THR A 89 5.28 5.16 3.30
C THR A 89 5.46 6.56 2.76
N ASP A 90 4.51 7.44 3.07
CA ASP A 90 4.59 8.87 2.82
C ASP A 90 4.57 9.62 4.16
N ILE A 91 5.64 10.36 4.44
CA ILE A 91 5.77 11.23 5.61
C ILE A 91 5.50 12.66 5.15
N SER A 92 4.32 13.18 5.47
CA SER A 92 3.95 14.57 5.22
C SER A 92 4.39 15.47 6.36
N ILE A 93 5.09 16.55 6.02
CA ILE A 93 5.56 17.55 6.97
C ILE A 93 4.96 18.90 6.59
N LEU A 94 4.10 19.44 7.46
CA LEU A 94 3.53 20.77 7.30
C LEU A 94 4.35 21.79 8.10
N ASN A 95 4.93 22.77 7.42
CA ASN A 95 5.44 23.96 8.09
C ASN A 95 4.27 24.88 8.44
N LYS A 96 4.02 25.08 9.74
CA LYS A 96 2.92 25.93 10.21
C LYS A 96 3.32 27.39 10.37
N GLN A 97 4.57 27.73 10.07
CA GLN A 97 5.08 29.08 10.24
C GLN A 97 4.97 29.86 8.92
N VAL A 98 4.78 31.17 9.06
CA VAL A 98 4.78 32.16 7.97
C VAL A 98 6.18 32.42 7.38
N TYR A 99 7.18 31.61 7.76
CA TYR A 99 8.56 31.71 7.31
C TYR A 99 9.13 30.30 7.11
N PRO A 100 10.16 30.13 6.24
CA PRO A 100 10.75 28.83 5.97
C PRO A 100 11.49 28.26 7.19
N ILE A 101 11.57 26.93 7.28
CA ILE A 101 12.26 26.21 8.37
C ILE A 101 13.28 25.23 7.80
N LYS A 102 14.48 25.19 8.39
CA LYS A 102 15.49 24.16 8.15
C LYS A 102 15.28 22.98 9.11
N LEU A 103 15.30 21.77 8.57
CA LEU A 103 15.35 20.53 9.34
C LEU A 103 16.47 19.62 8.84
N PHE A 104 16.93 18.77 9.74
CA PHE A 104 17.85 17.70 9.45
C PHE A 104 17.10 16.37 9.38
N MET A 105 17.35 15.61 8.33
CA MET A 105 16.74 14.31 8.07
C MET A 105 17.82 13.23 8.07
N ASN A 106 17.62 12.18 8.86
CA ASN A 106 18.46 10.98 8.87
C ASN A 106 17.59 9.74 8.69
N ILE A 107 18.01 8.81 7.83
CA ILE A 107 17.34 7.52 7.66
C ILE A 107 18.07 6.49 8.51
N ILE A 108 17.33 5.72 9.32
CA ILE A 108 17.85 4.73 10.24
C ILE A 108 17.13 3.39 9.95
N PRO A 109 17.65 2.56 9.04
CA PRO A 109 17.09 1.22 8.78
C PRO A 109 17.25 0.32 10.01
N ASN A 110 16.29 -0.59 10.26
CA ASN A 110 16.32 -1.47 11.45
C ASN A 110 17.57 -2.39 11.48
N ASP A 111 18.04 -2.85 10.33
CA ASP A 111 19.18 -3.78 10.22
C ASP A 111 20.38 -3.17 9.46
N GLY A 112 20.42 -1.84 9.33
CA GLY A 112 21.39 -1.16 8.48
C GLY A 112 22.10 -0.03 9.20
N LYS A 113 23.07 0.59 8.50
CA LYS A 113 23.72 1.81 9.00
C LYS A 113 22.83 3.02 8.75
N SER A 114 22.84 3.96 9.70
CA SER A 114 22.17 5.25 9.51
C SER A 114 22.77 6.02 8.34
N SER A 115 21.93 6.72 7.59
CA SER A 115 22.38 7.62 6.54
C SER A 115 23.08 8.85 7.10
N ASN A 116 23.87 9.50 6.26
CA ASN A 116 24.29 10.88 6.52
C ASN A 116 23.06 11.79 6.66
N SER A 117 23.23 12.88 7.41
CA SER A 117 22.17 13.87 7.61
C SER A 117 21.99 14.73 6.38
N ILE A 118 20.74 14.94 5.97
CA ILE A 118 20.36 15.79 4.84
C ILE A 118 19.61 16.99 5.40
N ILE A 119 20.00 18.19 4.96
CA ILE A 119 19.27 19.42 5.28
C ILE A 119 18.11 19.56 4.30
N LYS A 120 16.91 19.76 4.83
CA LYS A 120 15.71 20.11 4.07
C LYS A 120 15.22 21.49 4.51
N VAL A 121 14.89 22.33 3.55
CA VAL A 121 14.21 23.61 3.79
C VAL A 121 12.74 23.41 3.47
N LEU A 122 11.88 23.66 4.45
CA LEU A 122 10.44 23.66 4.31
C LEU A 122 9.99 25.08 4.01
N GLU A 123 9.25 25.28 2.92
CA GLU A 123 8.67 26.57 2.60
C GLU A 123 7.61 26.98 3.63
N ALA A 124 7.40 28.29 3.78
CA ALA A 124 6.39 28.83 4.70
C ALA A 124 5.00 28.28 4.37
N GLU A 125 4.22 27.94 5.39
CA GLU A 125 2.79 27.52 5.28
C GLU A 125 2.53 26.43 4.23
N SER A 126 3.49 25.52 4.04
CA SER A 126 3.45 24.49 2.99
C SER A 126 3.72 23.08 3.53
N ALA A 127 3.19 22.09 2.82
CA ALA A 127 3.44 20.69 3.10
C ALA A 127 4.51 20.12 2.16
N THR A 128 5.44 19.34 2.72
CA THR A 128 6.48 18.61 1.98
C THR A 128 6.37 17.12 2.32
N GLY A 129 6.35 16.26 1.31
CA GLY A 129 6.35 14.81 1.48
C GLY A 129 7.75 14.21 1.45
N ILE A 130 7.95 13.13 2.21
CA ILE A 130 9.10 12.22 2.10
C ILE A 130 8.53 10.83 1.85
N THR A 131 8.78 10.30 0.66
CA THR A 131 8.23 9.02 0.20
C THR A 131 9.27 7.90 0.25
N CYS A 132 8.88 6.65 0.04
CA CYS A 132 9.84 5.57 -0.14
C CYS A 132 10.83 5.81 -1.28
N ARG A 133 10.45 6.58 -2.31
CA ARG A 133 11.37 6.99 -3.39
C ARG A 133 12.51 7.87 -2.89
N ASP A 134 12.28 8.69 -1.86
CA ASP A 134 13.30 9.53 -1.24
C ASP A 134 14.16 8.76 -0.23
N ILE A 135 13.56 7.77 0.43
CA ILE A 135 14.18 6.97 1.50
C ILE A 135 15.11 5.89 0.93
N LEU A 136 14.62 5.09 -0.02
CA LEU A 136 15.32 3.89 -0.51
C LEU A 136 16.74 4.17 -1.05
N PRO A 137 17.02 5.27 -1.80
CA PRO A 137 18.37 5.58 -2.26
C PRO A 137 19.39 5.84 -1.14
N LEU A 138 18.91 6.15 0.07
CA LEU A 138 19.75 6.46 1.23
C LEU A 138 20.03 5.24 2.12
N VAL A 139 19.42 4.09 1.79
CA VAL A 139 19.62 2.83 2.50
C VAL A 139 20.63 1.98 1.74
N THR A 140 21.73 1.61 2.40
CA THR A 140 22.81 0.84 1.76
C THR A 140 22.50 -0.64 1.59
N ASP A 141 21.64 -1.20 2.44
CA ASP A 141 21.27 -2.61 2.43
C ASP A 141 19.88 -2.78 1.81
N SER A 142 19.83 -2.95 0.49
CA SER A 142 18.56 -3.13 -0.22
C SER A 142 18.00 -4.53 0.02
N LYS A 143 16.93 -4.59 0.81
CA LYS A 143 16.08 -5.78 0.95
C LYS A 143 14.82 -5.61 0.10
N ASN A 144 14.10 -6.72 -0.13
CA ASN A 144 12.79 -6.67 -0.78
C ASN A 144 11.82 -5.79 -0.01
N LEU A 145 11.87 -5.85 1.32
CA LEU A 145 11.16 -4.99 2.24
C LEU A 145 12.16 -4.36 3.21
N THR A 146 12.18 -3.03 3.25
CA THR A 146 13.03 -2.25 4.14
C THR A 146 12.16 -1.49 5.13
N GLU A 147 12.44 -1.65 6.41
CA GLU A 147 11.83 -0.87 7.48
C GLU A 147 12.86 -0.15 8.34
N GLY A 148 12.41 0.89 9.02
CA GLY A 148 13.25 1.68 9.90
C GLY A 148 12.56 2.95 10.34
N PHE A 149 13.36 3.94 10.71
CA PHE A 149 12.89 5.24 11.17
C PHE A 149 13.52 6.36 10.35
N VAL A 150 12.76 7.42 10.11
CA VAL A 150 13.30 8.71 9.67
C VAL A 150 13.36 9.61 10.90
N LEU A 151 14.56 10.08 11.25
CA LEU A 151 14.76 11.04 12.32
C LEU A 151 14.76 12.45 11.73
N LEU A 152 13.75 13.24 12.08
CA LEU A 152 13.63 14.64 11.72
C LEU A 152 14.05 15.49 12.94
N THR A 153 15.03 16.36 12.75
CA THR A 153 15.60 17.17 13.83
C THR A 153 15.55 18.66 13.47
N LEU A 154 14.95 19.46 14.36
CA LEU A 154 14.94 20.92 14.30
C LEU A 154 15.88 21.46 15.37
N PRO A 155 17.10 21.91 15.00
CA PRO A 155 18.02 22.53 15.93
C PRO A 155 17.61 23.99 16.16
N ILE A 156 16.92 24.26 17.24
CA ILE A 156 16.41 25.59 17.57
C ILE A 156 17.55 26.53 17.95
N SER A 157 18.41 26.07 18.86
CA SER A 157 19.51 26.86 19.41
C SER A 157 20.83 26.10 19.28
N SER A 158 21.18 25.65 18.08
CA SER A 158 22.49 25.10 17.77
C SER A 158 23.50 26.22 17.50
N ASN A 159 24.77 25.93 17.78
CA ASN A 159 25.85 26.91 17.62
C ASN A 159 26.39 26.96 16.18
N MET A 160 26.00 26.00 15.31
CA MET A 160 26.54 25.88 13.94
C MET A 160 25.49 26.07 12.84
N ILE A 161 24.34 25.38 12.90
CA ILE A 161 23.25 25.50 11.91
C ILE A 161 21.92 25.42 12.66
N ASN A 162 21.06 26.43 12.48
CA ASN A 162 19.78 26.56 13.17
C ASN A 162 18.60 26.30 12.24
N ALA A 163 17.47 25.98 12.86
CA ALA A 163 16.20 25.72 12.18
C ALA A 163 15.62 26.95 11.48
N PHE A 164 16.12 28.16 11.77
CA PHE A 164 15.60 29.41 11.25
C PHE A 164 16.57 29.98 10.20
N PRO A 165 16.26 29.92 8.89
CA PRO A 165 17.04 30.58 7.85
C PRO A 165 17.01 32.10 7.99
N ASP A 166 18.06 32.79 7.53
CA ASP A 166 18.05 34.26 7.40
C ASP A 166 17.15 34.67 6.24
N PRO A 167 16.18 35.59 6.43
CA PRO A 167 15.29 36.07 5.37
C PRO A 167 16.02 36.65 4.15
N ASN A 168 17.22 37.20 4.35
CA ASN A 168 18.02 37.83 3.30
C ASN A 168 19.11 36.91 2.74
N ASN A 169 19.40 35.80 3.43
CA ASN A 169 20.36 34.79 2.99
C ASN A 169 19.89 33.38 3.44
N PRO A 170 19.16 32.65 2.59
CA PRO A 170 18.62 31.33 2.93
C PRO A 170 19.68 30.29 3.32
N GLU A 171 20.95 30.50 2.96
CA GLU A 171 22.07 29.63 3.36
C GLU A 171 22.51 29.88 4.81
N ALA A 172 22.37 31.12 5.30
CA ALA A 172 22.62 31.49 6.68
C ALA A 172 21.46 31.08 7.61
N SER A 173 21.72 31.04 8.91
CA SER A 173 20.69 30.76 9.91
C SER A 173 20.73 31.80 11.02
N ILE A 174 19.56 32.23 11.50
CA ILE A 174 19.42 33.16 12.61
C ILE A 174 19.22 32.42 13.93
N LEU A 175 19.71 33.01 15.02
CA LEU A 175 19.43 32.52 16.36
C LEU A 175 18.07 33.02 16.81
N ARG A 176 17.18 32.08 17.15
CA ARG A 176 15.90 32.38 17.79
C ARG A 176 15.71 31.43 18.95
N SER A 177 15.31 31.97 20.09
CA SER A 177 14.90 31.18 21.25
C SER A 177 13.39 30.98 21.18
N ILE A 178 12.94 29.77 21.49
CA ILE A 178 11.53 29.44 21.67
C ILE A 178 11.38 28.67 22.97
N ASP A 179 10.20 28.77 23.57
CA ASP A 179 9.80 27.96 24.74
C ASP A 179 9.07 26.67 24.29
N GLU A 180 8.66 25.86 25.26
CA GLU A 180 7.94 24.61 25.00
C GLU A 180 6.59 24.83 24.30
N LEU A 181 5.86 25.88 24.67
CA LEU A 181 4.55 26.20 24.08
C LEU A 181 4.69 26.57 22.59
N GLN A 182 5.86 27.08 22.21
CA GLN A 182 6.23 27.43 20.84
C GLN A 182 6.96 26.31 20.09
N ALA A 183 7.28 25.17 20.72
CA ALA A 183 8.05 24.08 20.12
C ALA A 183 7.32 23.36 18.98
N ASN A 184 6.00 23.55 18.89
CA ASN A 184 5.14 22.95 17.88
C ASN A 184 5.24 23.69 16.52
N LEU A 185 6.45 23.78 15.96
CA LEU A 185 6.74 24.56 14.76
C LEU A 185 6.21 23.94 13.46
N ILE A 186 6.25 22.61 13.39
CA ILE A 186 5.82 21.82 12.24
C ILE A 186 4.79 20.77 12.68
N ASP A 187 4.06 20.19 11.73
CA ASP A 187 3.24 19.00 11.93
C ASP A 187 3.81 17.86 11.11
N VAL A 188 3.86 16.65 11.68
CA VAL A 188 4.38 15.46 10.98
C VAL A 188 3.31 14.38 11.01
N GLN A 189 2.90 13.96 9.83
CA GLN A 189 1.94 12.88 9.63
C GLN A 189 2.55 11.81 8.74
N VAL A 190 2.29 10.55 9.06
CA VAL A 190 2.75 9.41 8.27
C VAL A 190 1.54 8.68 7.72
N PHE A 191 1.59 8.38 6.43
CA PHE A 191 0.63 7.54 5.73
C PHE A 191 1.33 6.26 5.31
N TYR A 192 0.76 5.14 5.71
CA TYR A 192 1.18 3.81 5.28
C TYR A 192 0.16 3.31 4.28
N THR A 193 0.64 2.90 3.12
CA THR A 193 -0.20 2.24 2.12
C THR A 193 0.34 0.84 1.87
N ALA A 194 -0.58 -0.12 1.84
CA ALA A 194 -0.31 -1.47 1.40
C ALA A 194 -1.22 -1.78 0.21
N ASN A 195 -0.68 -2.49 -0.77
CA ASN A 195 -1.42 -3.04 -1.90
C ASN A 195 -2.20 -1.99 -2.71
N ALA A 196 -1.67 -0.77 -2.80
CA ALA A 196 -2.15 0.20 -3.79
C ALA A 196 -1.84 -0.36 -5.19
N LEU A 197 -2.83 -0.99 -5.84
CA LEU A 197 -2.68 -1.33 -7.25
C LEU A 197 -2.50 -0.02 -8.03
N PRO A 198 -1.52 0.09 -8.95
CA PRO A 198 -1.32 1.30 -9.76
C PRO A 198 -2.55 1.69 -10.60
N GLN A 199 -3.45 0.72 -10.82
CA GLN A 199 -4.76 0.89 -11.42
C GLN A 199 -5.77 0.25 -10.48
N LEU A 200 -6.90 0.93 -10.27
CA LEU A 200 -8.04 0.40 -9.52
C LEU A 200 -8.37 -1.02 -10.01
N PRO A 201 -8.80 -1.93 -9.11
CA PRO A 201 -9.21 -3.27 -9.51
C PRO A 201 -10.25 -3.17 -10.62
N ASN A 202 -9.83 -3.53 -11.84
CA ASN A 202 -10.72 -3.54 -12.99
C ASN A 202 -11.59 -4.80 -12.89
N GLU A 203 -12.87 -4.64 -13.20
CA GLU A 203 -13.76 -5.77 -13.43
C GLU A 203 -13.16 -6.62 -14.57
N VAL A 204 -12.76 -7.85 -14.26
CA VAL A 204 -12.32 -8.77 -15.31
C VAL A 204 -13.54 -9.55 -15.72
N ILE A 205 -14.02 -9.24 -16.93
CA ILE A 205 -15.15 -9.92 -17.52
C ILE A 205 -14.62 -11.14 -18.26
N PHE A 206 -15.27 -12.27 -18.05
CA PHE A 206 -15.00 -13.50 -18.78
C PHE A 206 -16.25 -13.95 -19.50
N ASN A 207 -16.05 -14.63 -20.62
CA ASN A 207 -17.10 -15.33 -21.32
C ASN A 207 -16.85 -16.83 -21.20
N LYS A 208 -17.80 -17.51 -20.56
CA LYS A 208 -17.85 -18.95 -20.45
C LYS A 208 -18.59 -19.49 -21.67
N ILE A 209 -17.90 -20.25 -22.52
CA ILE A 209 -18.40 -20.74 -23.80
C ILE A 209 -18.45 -22.26 -23.74
N GLU A 210 -19.64 -22.81 -23.90
CA GLU A 210 -19.86 -24.24 -24.12
C GLU A 210 -20.00 -24.50 -25.61
N PHE A 211 -19.21 -25.43 -26.15
CA PHE A 211 -19.16 -25.70 -27.58
C PHE A 211 -18.92 -27.19 -27.87
N ARG A 212 -19.22 -27.60 -29.10
CA ARG A 212 -18.87 -28.91 -29.65
C ARG A 212 -18.03 -28.76 -30.90
N ILE A 213 -17.10 -29.69 -31.09
CA ILE A 213 -16.36 -29.83 -32.34
C ILE A 213 -17.06 -30.91 -33.16
N LEU A 214 -17.76 -30.50 -34.23
CA LEU A 214 -18.54 -31.40 -35.07
C LEU A 214 -17.65 -32.17 -36.05
N SER A 215 -16.62 -31.50 -36.58
CA SER A 215 -15.63 -32.12 -37.45
C SER A 215 -14.28 -31.43 -37.35
N ASP A 216 -13.22 -32.23 -37.36
CA ASP A 216 -11.84 -31.78 -37.51
C ASP A 216 -11.16 -32.52 -38.67
N PRO A 217 -11.08 -31.91 -39.86
CA PRO A 217 -10.38 -32.49 -41.00
C PRO A 217 -8.87 -32.59 -40.83
N SER A 218 -8.27 -31.87 -39.87
CA SER A 218 -6.82 -31.88 -39.65
C SER A 218 -6.33 -33.16 -38.96
N GLY A 219 -7.22 -33.82 -38.19
CA GLY A 219 -6.88 -34.98 -37.38
C GLY A 219 -5.95 -34.68 -36.20
N LYS A 220 -5.63 -33.40 -35.94
CA LYS A 220 -4.75 -32.96 -34.85
C LYS A 220 -5.47 -32.84 -33.52
N ILE A 221 -6.79 -32.67 -33.54
CA ILE A 221 -7.61 -32.63 -32.34
C ILE A 221 -7.91 -34.07 -31.91
N PRO A 222 -7.67 -34.44 -30.63
CA PRO A 222 -8.01 -35.76 -30.12
C PRO A 222 -9.46 -36.14 -30.40
N GLN A 223 -9.66 -37.33 -30.96
CA GLN A 223 -11.00 -37.85 -31.32
C GLN A 223 -11.96 -37.88 -30.11
N ALA A 224 -11.43 -38.02 -28.90
CA ALA A 224 -12.20 -37.96 -27.66
C ALA A 224 -12.94 -36.63 -27.44
N PHE A 225 -12.52 -35.55 -28.10
CA PHE A 225 -13.15 -34.23 -28.01
C PHE A 225 -14.23 -33.99 -29.07
N LEU A 226 -14.27 -34.79 -30.15
CA LEU A 226 -15.29 -34.62 -31.19
C LEU A 226 -16.68 -34.99 -30.65
N ASN A 227 -17.67 -34.18 -30.99
CA ASN A 227 -19.07 -34.28 -30.54
C ASN A 227 -19.28 -34.29 -29.01
N LYS A 228 -18.24 -33.99 -28.21
CA LYS A 228 -18.38 -33.76 -26.77
C LYS A 228 -18.68 -32.31 -26.49
N LEU A 229 -19.44 -32.07 -25.41
CA LEU A 229 -19.62 -30.73 -24.87
C LEU A 229 -18.30 -30.35 -24.19
N LEU A 230 -17.68 -29.29 -24.68
CA LEU A 230 -16.45 -28.71 -24.19
C LEU A 230 -16.76 -27.33 -23.64
N GLU A 231 -15.97 -26.90 -22.67
CA GLU A 231 -16.12 -25.61 -22.01
C GLU A 231 -14.80 -24.85 -22.05
N VAL A 232 -14.88 -23.55 -22.31
CA VAL A 232 -13.74 -22.64 -22.14
C VAL A 232 -14.20 -21.31 -21.55
N THR A 233 -13.36 -20.74 -20.69
CA THR A 233 -13.50 -19.39 -20.16
C THR A 233 -12.48 -18.47 -20.83
N LEU A 234 -12.94 -17.40 -21.50
CA LEU A 234 -12.09 -16.43 -22.20
C LEU A 234 -12.33 -15.00 -21.69
N THR A 235 -11.28 -14.24 -21.43
CA THR A 235 -11.38 -12.81 -21.04
C THR A 235 -12.11 -12.00 -22.10
N SER A 236 -13.00 -11.10 -21.70
CA SER A 236 -13.79 -10.24 -22.59
C SER A 236 -13.75 -8.79 -22.12
N ASN A 237 -13.96 -7.85 -23.04
CA ASN A 237 -14.08 -6.43 -22.73
C ASN A 237 -15.55 -6.01 -22.61
N VAL A 238 -15.82 -5.02 -21.74
CA VAL A 238 -17.17 -4.49 -21.45
C VAL A 238 -17.84 -3.90 -22.71
N ASP A 239 -17.05 -3.28 -23.57
CA ASP A 239 -17.54 -2.51 -24.72
C ASP A 239 -17.53 -3.31 -26.03
N GLN A 240 -17.32 -4.62 -25.98
CA GLN A 240 -17.15 -5.44 -27.18
C GLN A 240 -18.02 -6.69 -27.16
N VAL A 241 -18.91 -6.80 -28.15
CA VAL A 241 -19.63 -8.04 -28.44
C VAL A 241 -18.74 -8.91 -29.33
N TYR A 242 -18.42 -10.12 -28.86
CA TYR A 242 -17.58 -11.06 -29.59
C TYR A 242 -18.40 -12.11 -30.32
N ASP A 243 -18.01 -12.42 -31.55
CA ASP A 243 -18.37 -13.70 -32.17
C ASP A 243 -17.54 -14.81 -31.53
N GLN A 244 -18.20 -15.81 -30.95
CA GLN A 244 -17.56 -16.88 -30.19
C GLN A 244 -16.90 -17.91 -31.10
N VAL A 245 -17.40 -18.11 -32.33
CA VAL A 245 -16.85 -19.09 -33.28
C VAL A 245 -15.39 -18.82 -33.61
N PRO A 246 -14.99 -17.62 -34.09
CA PRO A 246 -13.59 -17.33 -34.38
C PRO A 246 -12.70 -17.36 -33.14
N ARG A 247 -13.24 -17.02 -31.95
CA ARG A 247 -12.48 -17.06 -30.68
C ARG A 247 -12.14 -18.49 -30.27
N VAL A 248 -13.12 -19.38 -30.28
CA VAL A 248 -12.92 -20.81 -30.01
C VAL A 248 -11.98 -21.41 -31.06
N LYS A 249 -12.14 -21.07 -32.34
CA LYS A 249 -11.22 -21.52 -33.40
C LYS A 249 -9.79 -21.04 -33.18
N SER A 250 -9.59 -19.78 -32.78
CA SER A 250 -8.25 -19.26 -32.44
C SER A 250 -7.64 -20.01 -31.26
N LEU A 251 -8.44 -20.31 -30.23
CA LEU A 251 -7.98 -21.12 -29.10
C LEU A 251 -7.56 -22.54 -29.55
N LEU A 252 -8.39 -23.21 -30.36
CA LEU A 252 -8.08 -24.55 -30.88
C LEU A 252 -6.82 -24.51 -31.76
N LYS A 253 -6.65 -23.46 -32.56
CA LYS A 253 -5.46 -23.23 -33.38
C LYS A 253 -4.19 -23.22 -32.53
N ASP A 254 -4.18 -22.43 -31.47
CA ASP A 254 -3.02 -22.30 -30.61
C ASP A 254 -2.77 -23.58 -29.81
N ARG A 255 -3.84 -24.20 -29.28
CA ARG A 255 -3.76 -25.43 -28.48
C ARG A 255 -3.24 -26.63 -29.27
N PHE A 256 -3.69 -26.80 -30.51
CA PHE A 256 -3.37 -27.98 -31.34
C PHE A 256 -2.42 -27.65 -32.49
N SER A 257 -1.80 -26.46 -32.49
CA SER A 257 -0.85 -26.01 -33.51
C SER A 257 -1.41 -26.17 -34.93
N LEU A 258 -2.63 -25.69 -35.13
CA LEU A 258 -3.30 -25.74 -36.42
C LEU A 258 -2.78 -24.63 -37.34
N SER A 259 -2.69 -24.93 -38.63
CA SER A 259 -2.51 -23.91 -39.66
C SER A 259 -3.81 -23.12 -39.86
N VAL A 260 -3.72 -22.00 -40.60
CA VAL A 260 -4.88 -21.16 -40.88
C VAL A 260 -5.94 -21.91 -41.70
N SER A 261 -5.53 -22.73 -42.68
CA SER A 261 -6.45 -23.54 -43.48
C SER A 261 -7.14 -24.61 -42.64
N GLU A 262 -6.40 -25.31 -41.77
CA GLU A 262 -6.95 -26.30 -40.84
C GLU A 262 -7.96 -25.66 -39.87
N THR A 263 -7.61 -24.50 -39.31
CA THR A 263 -8.49 -23.74 -38.39
C THR A 263 -9.83 -23.36 -39.05
N ASN A 264 -9.76 -22.92 -40.31
CA ASN A 264 -10.95 -22.54 -41.06
C ASN A 264 -11.84 -23.74 -41.39
N ALA A 265 -11.23 -24.90 -41.64
CA ALA A 265 -11.92 -26.13 -42.02
C ALA A 265 -12.61 -26.85 -40.85
N ILE A 266 -12.24 -26.57 -39.60
CA ILE A 266 -12.92 -27.13 -38.42
C ILE A 266 -14.36 -26.61 -38.35
N ASN A 267 -15.31 -27.51 -38.09
CA ASN A 267 -16.69 -27.16 -37.83
C ASN A 267 -16.98 -27.21 -36.33
N ILE A 268 -17.44 -26.10 -35.75
CA ILE A 268 -17.81 -26.01 -34.35
C ILE A 268 -19.23 -25.48 -34.20
N GLN A 269 -19.89 -25.92 -33.14
CA GLN A 269 -21.19 -25.44 -32.72
C GLN A 269 -21.06 -24.82 -31.33
N ILE A 270 -21.51 -23.58 -31.17
CA ILE A 270 -21.64 -22.97 -29.85
C ILE A 270 -22.99 -23.38 -29.28
N GLU A 271 -22.98 -24.00 -28.10
CA GLU A 271 -24.18 -24.47 -27.40
C GLU A 271 -24.69 -23.38 -26.45
N LYS A 272 -23.76 -22.75 -25.72
CA LYS A 272 -24.06 -21.74 -24.73
C LYS A 272 -22.90 -20.75 -24.61
N SER A 273 -23.23 -19.49 -24.32
CA SER A 273 -22.24 -18.45 -23.99
C SER A 273 -22.81 -17.61 -22.87
N GLU A 274 -22.11 -17.57 -21.75
CA GLU A 274 -22.46 -16.78 -20.57
C GLU A 274 -21.35 -15.79 -20.26
N ILE A 275 -21.73 -14.61 -19.78
CA ILE A 275 -20.79 -13.62 -19.29
C ILE A 275 -20.78 -13.71 -17.78
N ASP A 276 -19.58 -13.80 -17.22
CA ASP A 276 -19.34 -13.77 -15.78
C ASP A 276 -18.33 -12.66 -15.48
N SER A 277 -18.40 -12.06 -14.31
CA SER A 277 -17.44 -11.05 -13.89
C SER A 277 -16.87 -11.35 -12.52
N LEU A 278 -15.54 -11.21 -12.45
CA LEU A 278 -14.81 -11.29 -11.20
C LEU A 278 -14.31 -9.90 -10.84
N PHE A 279 -14.67 -9.46 -9.65
CA PHE A 279 -14.02 -8.33 -9.03
C PHE A 279 -12.63 -8.77 -8.59
N THR A 280 -11.60 -8.09 -9.10
CA THR A 280 -10.27 -8.20 -8.50
C THR A 280 -10.38 -7.64 -7.08
N LYS A 281 -9.96 -8.43 -6.09
CA LYS A 281 -10.10 -8.08 -4.68
C LYS A 281 -9.24 -6.85 -4.38
N ASP A 282 -9.89 -5.74 -4.03
CA ASP A 282 -9.20 -4.56 -3.52
C ASP A 282 -8.73 -4.86 -2.10
N ASP A 283 -7.48 -5.32 -1.97
CA ASP A 283 -6.82 -5.56 -0.68
C ASP A 283 -6.01 -4.31 -0.25
N HIS A 284 -6.34 -3.13 -0.78
CA HIS A 284 -5.73 -1.86 -0.41
C HIS A 284 -6.03 -1.50 1.05
N ALA A 285 -4.97 -1.12 1.78
CA ALA A 285 -5.10 -0.60 3.13
C ALA A 285 -4.33 0.70 3.25
N ILE A 286 -4.98 1.71 3.84
CA ILE A 286 -4.37 2.97 4.24
C ILE A 286 -4.44 3.07 5.76
N SER A 287 -3.34 3.41 6.39
CA SER A 287 -3.29 3.82 7.79
C SER A 287 -2.59 5.17 7.88
N SER A 288 -3.04 6.03 8.79
CA SER A 288 -2.39 7.32 9.04
C SER A 288 -2.09 7.50 10.52
N SER A 289 -0.97 8.14 10.82
CA SER A 289 -0.54 8.44 12.18
C SER A 289 0.02 9.84 12.24
N ARG A 290 -0.47 10.63 13.20
CA ARG A 290 0.12 11.93 13.54
C ARG A 290 1.17 11.76 14.63
N LEU A 291 2.29 12.45 14.52
CA LEU A 291 3.39 12.33 15.47
C LEU A 291 3.50 13.55 16.37
N ASN A 292 3.70 13.29 17.66
CA ASN A 292 4.04 14.33 18.63
C ASN A 292 5.56 14.54 18.66
N PRO A 293 6.03 15.78 18.86
CA PRO A 293 7.45 16.07 18.99
C PRO A 293 8.02 15.54 20.31
N ASN A 294 9.31 15.17 20.28
CA ASN A 294 10.15 15.12 21.48
C ASN A 294 10.94 16.43 21.59
N VAL A 295 10.83 17.11 22.74
CA VAL A 295 11.44 18.42 22.97
C VAL A 295 12.60 18.26 23.96
N TYR A 296 13.77 18.80 23.60
CA TYR A 296 14.95 18.80 24.44
C TYR A 296 15.32 20.23 24.82
N PHE A 297 15.54 20.46 26.11
CA PHE A 297 15.86 21.78 26.67
C PHE A 297 17.37 21.96 26.89
N ARG A 298 17.79 23.22 27.07
CA ARG A 298 19.14 23.59 27.52
C ARG A 298 19.24 23.59 29.04
#